data_AF-A0A938LG53-F1
#
_entry.id   AF-A0A938LG53-F1
#
_cell.length_a   1.000
_cell.length_b   1.000
_cell.length_c   1.000
_cell.angle_alpha   90.00
_cell.angle_beta   90.00
_cell.angle_gamma   90.00
#
_symmetry.space_group_name_H-M   'P 1'
#
loop_
_entity.id
_entity.type
_entity.pdbx_description
1 polymer ?
#
loop_
_entity_poly.entity_id
_entity_poly.type
_entity_poly.pdbx_seq_one_letter_code
_entity_poly.pdbx_strand_id
1 'polypeptide(L)'
;MLRLCLISLAAALVVGCAEPSDKQARIRKIAEHLCSAAARGEMPETCPDVVRIVGAAKLAVMSAELRQGYTVEVRSGDTPYPLGDGSGTHHALIRAGHSGVGLRFKYDEGRDQFHILGYWTLAP
;
A
#
# COMPACT_ATOMS: atom_id res chain seq x y z
N MET A 1 -49.20 38.30 -9.93
CA MET A 1 -49.27 36.82 -9.95
C MET A 1 -48.49 36.31 -11.15
N LEU A 2 -47.24 35.84 -10.99
CA LEU A 2 -46.60 34.90 -11.92
C LEU A 2 -45.26 34.36 -11.36
N ARG A 3 -45.21 33.03 -11.18
CA ARG A 3 -44.05 32.10 -11.32
C ARG A 3 -42.79 32.40 -10.50
N LEU A 4 -42.53 31.73 -9.38
CA LEU A 4 -42.11 30.32 -9.23
C LEU A 4 -40.93 29.94 -10.15
N CYS A 5 -39.71 29.96 -9.61
CA CYS A 5 -38.65 29.05 -10.03
C CYS A 5 -37.81 28.71 -8.80
N LEU A 6 -37.96 27.46 -8.35
CA LEU A 6 -37.19 26.85 -7.29
C LEU A 6 -35.69 26.99 -7.60
N ILE A 7 -34.96 27.69 -6.74
CA ILE A 7 -33.50 27.56 -6.68
C ILE A 7 -33.25 26.24 -5.94
N SER A 8 -33.24 25.15 -6.70
CA SER A 8 -32.72 23.86 -6.28
C SER A 8 -31.22 24.03 -6.01
N LEU A 9 -30.90 24.38 -4.77
CA LEU A 9 -29.54 24.41 -4.25
C LEU A 9 -29.06 22.96 -4.18
N ALA A 10 -28.49 22.50 -5.30
CA ALA A 10 -27.78 21.24 -5.38
C ALA A 10 -26.59 21.33 -4.42
N ALA A 11 -26.76 20.76 -3.22
CA ALA A 11 -25.67 20.43 -2.32
C ALA A 11 -24.83 19.37 -3.04
N ALA A 12 -23.87 19.84 -3.84
CA ALA A 12 -22.78 19.03 -4.36
C ALA A 12 -22.05 18.45 -3.14
N LEU A 13 -22.36 17.19 -2.84
CA LEU A 13 -21.55 16.32 -2.00
C LEU A 13 -20.15 16.29 -2.61
N VAL A 14 -19.27 17.16 -2.12
CA VAL A 14 -17.84 17.06 -2.34
C VAL A 14 -17.38 15.84 -1.55
N VAL A 15 -17.54 14.67 -2.16
CA VAL A 15 -16.84 13.46 -1.74
C VAL A 15 -15.38 13.74 -2.05
N GLY A 16 -14.67 14.30 -1.08
CA GLY A 16 -13.23 14.49 -1.12
C GLY A 16 -12.55 13.13 -1.10
N CYS A 17 -12.51 12.45 -2.24
CA CYS A 17 -11.52 11.41 -2.50
C CYS A 17 -10.17 12.13 -2.53
N ALA A 18 -9.53 12.30 -1.36
CA ALA A 18 -8.17 12.79 -1.28
C ALA A 18 -7.30 11.87 -2.14
N GLU A 19 -6.74 12.40 -3.23
CA GLU A 19 -5.83 11.63 -4.06
C GLU A 19 -4.67 11.11 -3.19
N PRO A 20 -4.25 9.84 -3.36
CA PRO A 20 -3.07 9.34 -2.68
C PRO A 20 -1.88 10.25 -2.96
N SER A 21 -1.08 10.55 -1.93
CA SER A 21 0.16 11.29 -2.16
C SER A 21 1.04 10.53 -3.15
N ASP A 22 1.91 11.24 -3.87
CA ASP A 22 2.84 10.64 -4.84
C ASP A 22 3.62 9.44 -4.23
N LYS A 23 4.05 9.58 -2.97
CA LYS A 23 4.72 8.51 -2.21
C LYS A 23 3.83 7.28 -1.99
N GLN A 24 2.55 7.47 -1.65
CA GLN A 24 1.62 6.36 -1.49
C GLN A 24 1.35 5.64 -2.81
N ALA A 25 1.25 6.39 -3.91
CA ALA A 25 1.10 5.82 -5.25
C ALA A 25 2.33 4.99 -5.65
N ARG A 26 3.56 5.46 -5.36
CA ARG A 26 4.81 4.71 -5.60
C ARG A 26 4.90 3.44 -4.75
N ILE A 27 4.61 3.52 -3.45
CA ILE A 27 4.58 2.35 -2.56
C ILE A 27 3.56 1.32 -3.04
N ARG A 28 2.38 1.76 -3.51
CA ARG A 28 1.38 0.86 -4.08
C ARG A 28 1.94 0.11 -5.28
N LYS A 29 2.58 0.80 -6.22
CA LYS A 29 3.24 0.16 -7.38
C LYS A 29 4.32 -0.83 -6.98
N ILE A 30 5.14 -0.49 -5.97
CA ILE A 30 6.15 -1.41 -5.41
C ILE A 30 5.48 -2.68 -4.85
N ALA A 31 4.46 -2.52 -4.02
CA ALA A 31 3.74 -3.64 -3.41
C ALA A 31 3.06 -4.52 -4.46
N GLU A 32 2.42 -3.92 -5.47
CA GLU A 32 1.81 -4.63 -6.59
C GLU A 32 2.84 -5.40 -7.43
N HIS A 33 4.00 -4.80 -7.69
CA HIS A 33 5.09 -5.46 -8.39
C HIS A 33 5.58 -6.70 -7.62
N LEU A 34 5.81 -6.57 -6.32
CA LEU A 34 6.23 -7.68 -5.46
C LEU A 34 5.16 -8.79 -5.38
N CYS A 35 3.88 -8.42 -5.27
CA CYS A 35 2.77 -9.38 -5.28
C CYS A 35 2.69 -10.13 -6.62
N SER A 36 2.82 -9.42 -7.73
CA SER A 36 2.80 -9.99 -9.08
C SER A 36 3.94 -10.99 -9.28
N ALA A 37 5.16 -10.65 -8.84
CA ALA A 37 6.30 -11.56 -8.87
C ALA A 37 6.07 -12.78 -7.98
N ALA A 38 5.64 -12.58 -6.73
CA ALA A 38 5.36 -13.67 -5.80
C ALA A 38 4.26 -14.62 -6.32
N ALA A 39 3.21 -14.09 -6.96
CA ALA A 39 2.17 -14.88 -7.62
C ALA A 39 2.74 -15.76 -8.74
N ARG A 40 3.81 -15.36 -9.42
CA ARG A 40 4.52 -16.20 -10.40
C ARG A 40 5.51 -17.18 -9.77
N GLY A 41 5.70 -17.14 -8.45
CA GLY A 41 6.72 -17.93 -7.76
C GLY A 41 8.12 -17.32 -7.88
N GLU A 42 8.21 -16.05 -8.27
CA GLU A 42 9.45 -15.29 -8.36
C GLU A 42 9.59 -14.40 -7.12
N MET A 43 10.83 -14.16 -6.70
CA MET A 43 11.13 -13.10 -5.75
C MET A 43 12.23 -12.22 -6.35
N PRO A 44 11.93 -10.99 -6.78
CA PRO A 44 12.90 -10.20 -7.49
C PRO A 44 14.02 -9.75 -6.53
N GLU A 45 15.27 -9.88 -6.97
CA GLU A 45 16.43 -9.38 -6.21
C GLU A 45 16.44 -7.84 -6.15
N THR A 46 15.79 -7.21 -7.12
CA THR A 46 15.68 -5.76 -7.26
C THR A 46 14.24 -5.36 -7.52
N CYS A 47 13.76 -4.27 -6.91
CA CYS A 47 12.46 -3.68 -7.22
C CYS A 47 12.67 -2.20 -7.58
N PRO A 48 12.08 -1.70 -8.68
CA PRO A 48 12.12 -0.28 -8.98
C PRO A 48 11.66 0.56 -7.78
N ASP A 49 12.28 1.71 -7.57
CA ASP A 49 12.03 2.59 -6.42
C ASP A 49 12.39 2.01 -5.03
N VAL A 50 13.05 0.84 -4.96
CA VAL A 50 13.49 0.23 -3.70
C VAL A 50 15.00 0.07 -3.63
N VAL A 51 15.63 0.67 -2.62
CA VAL A 51 17.07 0.53 -2.35
C VAL A 51 17.40 -0.82 -1.73
N ARG A 52 16.51 -1.33 -0.87
CA ARG A 52 16.71 -2.58 -0.13
C ARG A 52 15.38 -3.27 0.15
N ILE A 53 15.33 -4.55 -0.17
CA ILE A 53 14.17 -5.43 0.08
C ILE A 53 14.47 -6.29 1.31
N VAL A 54 13.79 -6.03 2.43
CA VAL A 54 13.78 -6.92 3.60
C VAL A 54 12.37 -7.48 3.77
N GLY A 55 12.24 -8.79 3.86
CA GLY A 55 10.95 -9.41 4.23
C GLY A 55 10.00 -9.77 3.10
N ALA A 56 10.33 -9.45 1.84
CA ALA A 56 9.48 -9.81 0.70
C ALA A 56 9.30 -11.33 0.52
N ALA A 57 10.21 -12.15 1.07
CA ALA A 57 10.07 -13.61 1.08
C ALA A 57 8.73 -14.09 1.68
N LYS A 58 8.10 -13.33 2.59
CA LYS A 58 6.78 -13.68 3.12
C LYS A 58 5.69 -13.67 2.05
N LEU A 59 5.82 -12.83 1.03
CA LEU A 59 4.89 -12.82 -0.11
C LEU A 59 4.98 -14.11 -0.93
N ALA A 60 6.17 -14.72 -1.07
CA ALA A 60 6.32 -16.00 -1.78
C ALA A 60 5.51 -17.12 -1.11
N VAL A 61 5.41 -17.10 0.22
CA VAL A 61 4.59 -18.06 1.00
C VAL A 61 3.10 -17.91 0.69
N MET A 62 2.65 -16.71 0.30
CA MET A 62 1.25 -16.40 -0.04
C MET A 62 0.96 -16.53 -1.55
N SER A 63 1.86 -17.15 -2.33
CA SER A 63 1.76 -17.16 -3.80
C SER A 63 0.45 -17.78 -4.33
N ALA A 64 -0.10 -18.80 -3.66
CA ALA A 64 -1.35 -19.44 -4.07
C ALA A 64 -2.56 -18.51 -3.91
N GLU A 65 -2.63 -17.78 -2.80
CA GLU A 65 -3.67 -16.79 -2.53
C GLU A 65 -3.52 -15.56 -3.43
N LEU A 66 -2.29 -15.07 -3.62
CA LEU A 66 -2.02 -13.92 -4.48
C LEU A 66 -2.47 -14.17 -5.94
N ARG A 67 -2.36 -15.40 -6.45
CA ARG A 67 -2.87 -15.78 -7.78
C ARG A 67 -4.39 -15.67 -7.91
N GLN A 68 -5.12 -15.82 -6.81
CA GLN A 68 -6.58 -15.70 -6.79
C GLN A 68 -7.03 -14.24 -6.71
N GLY A 69 -6.12 -13.33 -6.36
CA GLY A 69 -6.38 -11.90 -6.23
C GLY A 69 -5.90 -11.36 -4.89
N TYR A 70 -5.60 -10.07 -4.88
CA TYR A 70 -5.14 -9.38 -3.68
C TYR A 70 -5.57 -7.91 -3.67
N THR A 71 -5.53 -7.31 -2.49
CA THR A 71 -5.70 -5.87 -2.31
C THR A 71 -4.44 -5.27 -1.70
N VAL A 72 -4.15 -4.02 -2.06
CA VAL A 72 -3.07 -3.23 -1.46
C VAL A 72 -3.68 -1.96 -0.89
N GLU A 73 -3.43 -1.72 0.39
CA GLU A 73 -3.80 -0.48 1.08
C GLU A 73 -2.52 0.18 1.58
N VAL A 74 -2.30 1.45 1.25
CA VAL A 74 -1.10 2.18 1.69
C VAL A 74 -1.50 3.25 2.67
N ARG A 75 -0.78 3.34 3.79
CA ARG A 75 -1.00 4.31 4.85
C ARG A 75 0.27 5.11 5.11
N SER A 76 0.11 6.40 5.40
CA SER A 76 1.18 7.26 5.91
C SER A 76 1.44 6.97 7.39
N GLY A 77 2.69 7.18 7.80
CA GLY A 77 3.17 6.88 9.14
C GLY A 77 3.66 5.45 9.28
N ASP A 78 4.39 5.21 10.36
CA ASP A 78 4.82 3.87 10.73
C ASP A 78 3.63 3.04 11.24
N THR A 79 3.81 1.73 11.29
CA THR A 79 2.87 0.85 12.01
C THR A 79 2.99 1.11 13.53
N PRO A 80 1.92 0.94 14.33
CA PRO A 80 2.00 1.08 15.78
C PRO A 80 2.95 0.07 16.46
N TYR A 81 3.43 0.43 17.65
CA TYR A 81 4.16 -0.48 18.55
C TYR A 81 3.29 -1.72 18.89
N PRO A 82 3.85 -2.93 18.98
CA PRO A 82 5.28 -3.28 18.95
C PRO A 82 5.88 -3.53 17.55
N LEU A 83 5.08 -3.39 16.49
CA LEU A 83 5.55 -3.70 15.12
C LEU A 83 6.42 -2.57 14.54
N GLY A 84 6.15 -1.34 14.96
CA GLY A 84 6.88 -0.15 14.54
C GLY A 84 7.79 0.39 15.62
N ASP A 85 8.85 1.05 15.17
CA ASP A 85 9.85 1.74 16.01
C ASP A 85 9.89 3.25 15.74
N GLY A 86 8.97 3.76 14.91
CA GLY A 86 8.89 5.17 14.51
C GLY A 86 9.81 5.53 13.35
N SER A 87 10.62 4.60 12.82
CA SER A 87 11.50 4.87 11.69
C SER A 87 10.82 4.71 10.32
N GLY A 88 9.63 4.07 10.29
CA GLY A 88 8.83 3.93 9.09
C GLY A 88 8.11 5.24 8.73
N THR A 89 8.14 5.58 7.44
CA THR A 89 7.40 6.74 6.91
C THR A 89 6.00 6.34 6.43
N HIS A 90 5.85 5.10 6.01
CA HIS A 90 4.63 4.55 5.43
C HIS A 90 4.59 3.04 5.67
N HIS A 91 3.42 2.45 5.47
CA HIS A 91 3.29 1.01 5.37
C HIS A 91 2.24 0.59 4.34
N ALA A 92 2.42 -0.59 3.74
CA ALA A 92 1.44 -1.21 2.87
C ALA A 92 0.85 -2.44 3.53
N LEU A 93 -0.46 -2.61 3.46
CA LEU A 93 -1.20 -3.79 3.90
C LEU A 93 -1.66 -4.55 2.65
N ILE A 94 -1.18 -5.77 2.50
CA ILE A 94 -1.48 -6.66 1.40
C ILE A 94 -2.38 -7.78 1.94
N ARG A 95 -3.55 -7.98 1.34
CA ARG A 95 -4.50 -9.03 1.74
C ARG A 95 -4.87 -9.89 0.55
N ALA A 96 -4.83 -11.21 0.70
CA ALA A 96 -5.15 -12.20 -0.32
C ALA A 96 -5.79 -13.43 0.34
N GLY A 97 -7.04 -13.74 -0.02
CA GLY A 97 -7.82 -14.80 0.64
C GLY A 97 -7.93 -14.57 2.14
N HIS A 98 -7.51 -15.57 2.93
CA HIS A 98 -7.48 -15.52 4.41
C HIS A 98 -6.10 -15.13 4.97
N SER A 99 -5.19 -14.67 4.11
CA SER A 99 -3.81 -14.34 4.44
C SER A 99 -3.55 -12.85 4.22
N GLY A 100 -2.69 -12.25 5.04
CA GLY A 100 -2.28 -10.87 4.85
C GLY A 100 -0.88 -10.59 5.38
N VAL A 101 -0.20 -9.64 4.75
CA VAL A 101 1.12 -9.16 5.16
C VAL A 101 1.16 -7.64 5.13
N GLY A 102 1.73 -7.05 6.19
CA GLY A 102 2.11 -5.66 6.21
C GLY A 102 3.58 -5.50 5.83
N LEU A 103 3.92 -4.49 5.05
CA LEU A 103 5.29 -4.11 4.70
C LEU A 103 5.57 -2.70 5.22
N ARG A 104 6.69 -2.53 5.94
CA ARG A 104 7.12 -1.23 6.48
C ARG A 104 8.06 -0.53 5.50
N PHE A 105 7.79 0.73 5.18
CA PHE A 105 8.57 1.52 4.23
C PHE A 105 9.18 2.77 4.88
N LYS A 106 10.46 3.00 4.61
CA LYS A 106 11.13 4.28 4.90
C LYS A 106 11.54 4.95 3.60
N TYR A 107 11.06 6.16 3.37
CA TYR A 107 11.51 6.97 2.26
C TYR A 107 12.89 7.59 2.55
N ASP A 108 13.77 7.53 1.56
CA ASP A 108 15.12 8.09 1.58
C ASP A 108 15.14 9.30 0.63
N GLU A 109 15.06 10.49 1.22
CA GLU A 109 14.98 11.75 0.47
C GLU A 109 16.24 12.00 -0.36
N GLY A 110 17.41 11.54 0.10
CA GLY A 110 18.68 11.73 -0.61
C GLY A 110 18.81 10.89 -1.88
N ARG A 111 18.05 9.79 -1.97
CA ARG A 111 18.03 8.90 -3.15
C ARG A 111 16.73 8.97 -3.94
N ASP A 112 15.72 9.67 -3.42
CA ASP A 112 14.34 9.62 -3.92
C ASP A 112 13.83 8.18 -4.11
N GLN A 113 14.08 7.32 -3.11
CA GLN A 113 13.73 5.89 -3.15
C GLN A 113 13.25 5.39 -1.79
N PHE A 114 12.72 4.17 -1.74
CA PHE A 114 12.22 3.55 -0.52
C PHE A 114 13.14 2.42 -0.01
N HIS A 115 13.14 2.21 1.29
CA HIS A 115 13.66 1.01 1.95
C HIS A 115 12.50 0.21 2.50
N ILE A 116 12.47 -1.09 2.26
CA ILE A 116 11.57 -1.99 2.98
C ILE A 116 12.28 -2.41 4.26
N LEU A 117 11.74 -1.97 5.40
CA LEU A 117 12.37 -2.18 6.71
C LEU A 117 12.09 -3.57 7.28
N GLY A 118 10.94 -4.15 6.93
CA GLY A 118 10.49 -5.44 7.43
C GLY A 118 9.03 -5.70 7.11
N TYR A 119 8.51 -6.78 7.68
CA TYR A 119 7.14 -7.24 7.44
C TYR A 119 6.48 -7.77 8.72
N TRP A 120 5.16 -7.90 8.69
CA TRP A 120 4.39 -8.61 9.71
C TRP A 120 3.19 -9.31 9.09
N THR A 121 2.65 -10.34 9.76
CA THR A 121 1.44 -11.03 9.29
C THR A 121 0.22 -10.29 9.80
N LEU A 122 -0.78 -10.07 8.95
CA LEU A 122 -2.07 -9.51 9.34
C LEU A 122 -2.92 -10.62 9.94
N ALA A 123 -3.67 -10.29 10.99
CA ALA A 123 -4.71 -11.20 11.48
C ALA A 123 -5.73 -11.44 10.35
N PRO A 124 -6.27 -12.68 10.23
CA PRO A 124 -7.33 -13.00 9.28
C PRO A 124 -8.61 -12.20 9.53
#